data_AF-A0A7W9UGA2-F1
#
_entry.id   AF-A0A7W9UGA2-F1
#
_cell.length_a   1.000
_cell.length_b   1.000
_cell.length_c   1.000
_cell.angle_alpha   90.00
_cell.angle_beta   90.00
_cell.angle_gamma   90.00
#
_symmetry.space_group_name_H-M   'P 1'
#
loop_
_entity.id
_entity.type
_entity.pdbx_description
1 polymer ?
#
loop_
_entity_poly.entity_id
_entity_poly.type
_entity_poly.pdbx_seq_one_letter_code
_entity_poly.pdbx_strand_id
1 'polypeptide(L)'
;MTTDLTAAAEITGVGVLAGTIAELAGRAPAVVAAAAAELGSVRVQLHFGDGTHAVLRVRRSRLDVAAGRIADPAVEVHFDERAMNLVFDLSRRPADEVRPASLDVRGRRDDVLAVWRTLRLLSQRAAGIRAVQELWRRYREQAPLLWGTETHAPAPPDPVPSGLALPRRTGWRALDYLGSRIPSGRTELTLGTTDRRPSSLWDGHTSTGWWETAPVWDADLLEMMRACRDRVGEEMDRLIPERNPKAALYDLMRSYPTRQGKGLRPTLTIAACAAFGGRPEDAVRTAAALELFHNGFLVHDDIADESTHRRGKPTLHEKHGVGLAVNAGDGLNLLAIDGVLANLDSLGLARTLGLIHEVLHMCRETVEGQAVELDWIRRNTVPRADRAYYDMSTKKTGWYTCISPCRLGAVCAGETAPARLDALNEAFRWVGIAFQIQDDVLNLVGEEELYGKEPLGDLLEGKRTVMLIHLMRTAPERDRLWLRELLALQRDGRSQDDAERILHTMHRHGSIEYALDVADTLARRGTARFEADLAFLPENEGKGVLRQIANYVVTRPL
;
A
#
# COMPACT_ATOMS: atom_id res chain seq x y z
N MET A 1 9.21 -43.17 28.89
CA MET A 1 10.34 -42.29 28.52
C MET A 1 9.75 -41.01 27.97
N THR A 2 9.54 -40.06 28.87
CA THR A 2 9.18 -38.67 28.60
C THR A 2 10.42 -37.96 28.08
N THR A 3 10.47 -37.71 26.78
CA THR A 3 11.47 -36.81 26.18
C THR A 3 11.03 -35.37 26.42
N ASP A 4 11.87 -34.68 27.16
CA ASP A 4 11.82 -33.27 27.50
C ASP A 4 11.69 -32.40 26.22
N LEU A 5 10.57 -31.69 26.08
CA LEU A 5 10.26 -30.78 24.95
C LEU A 5 10.48 -29.31 25.34
N THR A 6 11.59 -29.01 26.02
CA THR A 6 11.99 -27.63 26.35
C THR A 6 13.46 -27.33 26.00
N ALA A 7 13.96 -27.87 24.89
CA ALA A 7 15.09 -27.27 24.19
C ALA A 7 14.53 -26.29 23.15
N ALA A 8 14.47 -25.00 23.48
CA ALA A 8 14.20 -23.96 22.48
C ALA A 8 15.20 -24.13 21.33
N ALA A 9 14.72 -24.34 20.11
CA ALA A 9 15.60 -24.50 18.96
C ALA A 9 16.51 -23.28 18.82
N GLU A 10 17.81 -23.51 18.72
CA GLU A 10 18.83 -22.47 18.65
C GLU A 10 18.60 -21.62 17.38
N ILE A 11 18.25 -20.34 17.55
CA ILE A 11 18.05 -19.40 16.45
C ILE A 11 19.42 -19.03 15.87
N THR A 12 19.59 -19.16 14.55
CA THR A 12 20.84 -18.87 13.82
C THR A 12 20.68 -17.69 12.86
N GLY A 13 21.77 -17.05 12.46
CA GLY A 13 21.77 -15.88 11.56
C GLY A 13 21.17 -16.21 10.19
N VAL A 14 21.48 -17.39 9.65
CA VAL A 14 20.80 -17.93 8.46
C VAL A 14 19.30 -18.08 8.69
N GLY A 15 18.90 -18.65 9.83
CA GLY A 15 17.49 -18.86 10.19
C GLY A 15 16.70 -17.57 10.36
N VAL A 16 17.32 -16.55 10.96
CA VAL A 16 16.71 -15.22 11.15
C VAL A 16 16.55 -14.51 9.82
N LEU A 17 17.56 -14.53 8.94
CA LEU A 17 17.44 -13.94 7.61
C LEU A 17 16.38 -14.68 6.78
N ALA A 18 16.38 -16.01 6.79
CA ALA A 18 15.38 -16.81 6.09
C ALA A 18 13.96 -16.55 6.63
N GLY A 19 13.78 -16.50 7.95
CA GLY A 19 12.51 -16.15 8.59
C GLY A 19 12.07 -14.72 8.28
N THR A 20 13.01 -13.77 8.21
CA THR A 20 12.72 -12.39 7.82
C THR A 20 12.22 -12.31 6.37
N ILE A 21 12.90 -12.98 5.44
CA ILE A 21 12.47 -13.01 4.04
C ILE A 21 11.16 -13.78 3.90
N ALA A 22 10.92 -14.84 4.67
CA ALA A 22 9.65 -15.56 4.67
C ALA A 22 8.49 -14.69 5.17
N GLU A 23 8.66 -14.00 6.30
CA GLU A 23 7.67 -13.05 6.83
C GLU A 23 7.41 -11.90 5.85
N LEU A 24 8.48 -11.35 5.25
CA LEU A 24 8.37 -10.34 4.19
C LEU A 24 7.70 -10.88 2.93
N ALA A 25 7.95 -12.13 2.53
CA ALA A 25 7.33 -12.73 1.36
C ALA A 25 5.83 -12.98 1.58
N GLY A 26 5.43 -13.35 2.81
CA GLY A 26 4.03 -13.53 3.19
C GLY A 26 3.27 -12.20 3.35
N ARG A 27 3.93 -11.14 3.84
CA ARG A 27 3.27 -9.88 4.24
C ARG A 27 3.55 -8.69 3.33
N ALA A 28 4.62 -8.73 2.55
CA ALA A 28 5.08 -7.67 1.65
C ALA A 28 5.80 -8.24 0.40
N PRO A 29 5.13 -9.12 -0.39
CA PRO A 29 5.76 -9.83 -1.49
C PRO A 29 6.40 -8.92 -2.55
N ALA A 30 5.83 -7.73 -2.79
CA ALA A 30 6.39 -6.76 -3.73
C ALA A 30 7.73 -6.16 -3.26
N VAL A 31 7.96 -6.02 -1.95
CA VAL A 31 9.28 -5.61 -1.43
C VAL A 31 10.31 -6.70 -1.69
N VAL A 32 9.92 -7.96 -1.51
CA VAL A 32 10.79 -9.11 -1.83
C VAL A 32 11.07 -9.18 -3.34
N ALA A 33 10.07 -8.90 -4.17
CA ALA A 33 10.22 -8.86 -5.63
C ALA A 33 11.10 -7.68 -6.10
N ALA A 34 10.93 -6.49 -5.52
CA ALA A 34 11.79 -5.33 -5.81
C ALA A 34 13.23 -5.57 -5.35
N ALA A 35 13.41 -6.15 -4.16
CA ALA A 35 14.72 -6.55 -3.67
C ALA A 35 15.36 -7.65 -4.56
N ALA A 36 14.56 -8.60 -5.06
CA ALA A 36 14.99 -9.58 -6.04
C ALA A 36 15.39 -8.93 -7.38
N ALA A 37 14.65 -7.94 -7.85
CA ALA A 37 14.96 -7.21 -9.08
C ALA A 37 16.27 -6.41 -8.96
N GLU A 38 16.48 -5.72 -7.84
CA GLU A 38 17.76 -5.04 -7.56
C GLU A 38 18.93 -6.04 -7.47
N LEU A 39 18.70 -7.23 -6.91
CA LEU A 39 19.75 -8.24 -6.78
C LEU A 39 20.11 -8.88 -8.13
N GLY A 40 19.12 -9.04 -9.02
CA GLY A 40 19.28 -9.63 -10.33
C GLY A 40 19.88 -11.05 -10.28
N SER A 41 20.95 -11.26 -11.03
CA SER A 41 21.68 -12.55 -11.08
C SER A 41 22.91 -12.60 -10.19
N VAL A 42 23.11 -11.61 -9.31
CA VAL A 42 24.29 -11.53 -8.44
C VAL A 42 24.27 -12.68 -7.43
N ARG A 43 25.34 -13.48 -7.43
CA ARG A 43 25.54 -14.59 -6.48
C ARG A 43 26.19 -14.04 -5.21
N VAL A 44 25.42 -13.97 -4.13
CA VAL A 44 25.89 -13.41 -2.86
C VAL A 44 26.17 -14.51 -1.84
N GLN A 45 27.35 -14.48 -1.26
CA GLN A 45 27.70 -15.24 -0.08
C GLN A 45 27.58 -14.36 1.16
N LEU A 46 26.86 -14.84 2.17
CA LEU A 46 26.67 -14.18 3.45
C LEU A 46 27.38 -15.00 4.54
N HIS A 47 28.11 -14.32 5.42
CA HIS A 47 28.79 -14.91 6.57
C HIS A 47 28.30 -14.23 7.85
N PHE A 48 27.78 -15.00 8.80
CA PHE A 48 27.26 -14.46 10.07
C PHE A 48 28.27 -14.65 11.22
N GLY A 49 28.19 -13.78 12.22
CA GLY A 49 29.07 -13.82 13.40
C GLY A 49 28.91 -15.07 14.28
N ASP A 50 27.80 -15.81 14.15
CA ASP A 50 27.58 -17.11 14.80
C ASP A 50 28.20 -18.30 14.06
N GLY A 51 28.98 -18.04 13.00
CA GLY A 51 29.63 -19.07 12.20
C GLY A 51 28.73 -19.71 11.13
N THR A 52 27.46 -19.31 11.04
CA THR A 52 26.57 -19.77 9.97
C THR A 52 26.81 -19.02 8.66
N HIS A 53 26.44 -19.67 7.55
CA HIS A 53 26.63 -19.13 6.20
C HIS A 53 25.36 -19.28 5.40
N ALA A 54 24.99 -18.24 4.66
CA ALA A 54 23.88 -18.27 3.73
C ALA A 54 24.32 -17.91 2.32
N VAL A 55 23.56 -18.39 1.36
CA VAL A 55 23.63 -17.98 -0.03
C VAL A 55 22.32 -17.29 -0.37
N LEU A 56 22.40 -16.02 -0.77
CA LEU A 56 21.24 -15.24 -1.20
C LEU A 56 21.18 -15.25 -2.73
N ARG A 57 20.05 -15.69 -3.28
CA ARG A 57 19.84 -15.80 -4.73
C ARG A 57 18.43 -15.39 -5.13
N VAL A 58 18.25 -15.11 -6.41
CA VAL A 58 16.93 -14.89 -7.01
C VAL A 58 16.44 -16.17 -7.69
N ARG A 59 15.20 -16.57 -7.43
CA ARG A 59 14.47 -17.61 -8.16
C ARG A 59 13.11 -17.08 -8.62
N ARG A 60 12.90 -16.95 -9.95
CA ARG A 60 11.61 -16.60 -10.57
C ARG A 60 10.91 -15.42 -9.84
N SER A 61 11.66 -14.34 -9.59
CA SER A 61 11.23 -13.11 -8.89
C SER A 61 11.10 -13.19 -7.36
N ARG A 62 11.61 -14.24 -6.71
CA ARG A 62 11.70 -14.35 -5.24
C ARG A 62 13.15 -14.37 -4.77
N LEU A 63 13.40 -13.83 -3.57
CA LEU A 63 14.66 -14.04 -2.87
C LEU A 63 14.62 -15.37 -2.12
N ASP A 64 15.69 -16.14 -2.28
CA ASP A 64 15.91 -17.44 -1.67
C ASP A 64 17.16 -17.37 -0.80
N VAL A 65 17.04 -17.86 0.44
CA VAL A 65 18.13 -17.94 1.42
C VAL A 65 18.39 -19.41 1.69
N ALA A 66 19.52 -19.91 1.20
CA ALA A 66 19.93 -21.29 1.41
C ALA A 66 21.12 -21.35 2.37
N ALA A 67 21.07 -22.23 3.37
CA ALA A 67 22.21 -22.49 4.25
C ALA A 67 23.38 -23.10 3.44
N GLY A 68 24.61 -22.66 3.72
CA GLY A 68 25.83 -23.20 3.14
C GLY A 68 26.73 -22.17 2.46
N ARG A 69 27.70 -22.69 1.68
CA ARG A 69 28.71 -21.89 0.97
C ARG A 69 28.68 -22.13 -0.54
N ILE A 70 29.09 -21.14 -1.32
CA ILE A 70 29.35 -21.26 -2.76
C ILE A 70 30.84 -21.12 -3.06
N ALA A 71 31.30 -21.83 -4.10
CA ALA A 71 32.70 -21.87 -4.49
C ALA A 71 33.21 -20.56 -5.15
N ASP A 72 32.33 -19.77 -5.75
CA ASP A 72 32.69 -18.58 -6.52
C ASP A 72 31.62 -17.48 -6.36
N PRO A 73 31.61 -16.75 -5.23
CA PRO A 73 30.67 -15.64 -5.03
C PRO A 73 31.01 -14.43 -5.91
N ALA A 74 29.99 -13.80 -6.49
CA ALA A 74 30.16 -12.50 -7.15
C ALA A 74 30.32 -11.38 -6.11
N VAL A 75 29.63 -11.54 -4.97
CA VAL A 75 29.75 -10.65 -3.81
C VAL A 75 29.83 -11.50 -2.54
N GLU A 76 30.79 -11.21 -1.67
CA GLU A 76 30.81 -11.69 -0.29
C GLU A 76 30.42 -10.58 0.67
N VAL A 77 29.53 -10.87 1.62
CA VAL A 77 29.15 -9.98 2.71
C VAL A 77 29.49 -10.68 4.01
N HIS A 78 30.42 -10.09 4.76
CA HIS A 78 30.77 -10.57 6.09
C HIS A 78 30.06 -9.71 7.13
N PHE A 79 29.14 -10.33 7.87
CA PHE A 79 28.49 -9.71 9.01
C PHE A 79 29.37 -9.90 10.25
N ASP A 80 30.06 -8.84 10.67
CA ASP A 80 30.78 -8.82 11.95
C ASP A 80 29.85 -8.46 13.13
N GLU A 81 30.41 -8.31 14.34
CA GLU A 81 29.71 -7.91 15.58
C GLU A 81 28.93 -6.57 15.46
N ARG A 82 29.08 -5.84 14.34
CA ARG A 82 28.58 -4.47 14.13
C ARG A 82 27.77 -4.33 12.83
N ALA A 83 27.96 -5.22 11.84
CA ALA A 83 27.31 -5.23 10.55
C ALA A 83 25.87 -5.73 10.59
N MET A 84 25.56 -6.61 11.55
CA MET A 84 24.20 -7.08 11.83
C MET A 84 23.25 -5.92 12.13
N ASN A 85 23.80 -4.84 12.69
CA ASN A 85 23.05 -3.64 12.93
C ASN A 85 22.64 -2.92 11.63
N LEU A 86 23.41 -3.02 10.56
CA LEU A 86 23.14 -2.18 9.40
C LEU A 86 21.92 -2.64 8.58
N VAL A 87 21.62 -3.94 8.63
CA VAL A 87 20.49 -4.52 7.89
C VAL A 87 19.25 -4.65 8.78
N PHE A 88 19.38 -4.77 10.11
CA PHE A 88 18.20 -4.94 10.98
C PHE A 88 18.37 -4.30 12.38
N ASP A 89 19.28 -3.33 12.55
CA ASP A 89 19.29 -2.49 13.75
C ASP A 89 18.06 -1.60 13.75
N LEU A 90 17.13 -1.99 14.59
CA LEU A 90 15.97 -1.21 14.93
C LEU A 90 16.34 0.00 15.81
N SER A 91 17.61 0.19 16.17
CA SER A 91 18.10 1.30 17.00
C SER A 91 18.76 2.45 16.25
N ARG A 92 19.07 2.33 14.95
CA ARG A 92 19.72 3.40 14.15
C ARG A 92 19.29 3.34 12.68
N ARG A 93 19.13 4.48 12.00
CA ARG A 93 18.86 4.46 10.55
C ARG A 93 20.09 3.88 9.81
N PRO A 94 19.94 3.23 8.65
CA PRO A 94 21.06 2.71 7.84
C PRO A 94 22.10 3.74 7.34
N ALA A 95 22.10 4.95 7.88
CA ALA A 95 23.01 6.04 7.56
C ALA A 95 23.75 6.63 8.78
N ASP A 96 23.44 6.21 10.02
CA ASP A 96 23.87 6.96 11.22
C ASP A 96 25.22 6.52 11.82
N GLU A 97 25.87 5.46 11.33
CA GLU A 97 27.30 5.20 11.61
C GLU A 97 27.82 4.05 10.72
N VAL A 98 28.27 4.33 9.50
CA VAL A 98 29.17 3.40 8.80
C VAL A 98 30.57 3.65 9.34
N ARG A 99 31.00 2.92 10.37
CA ARG A 99 32.40 2.98 10.81
C ARG A 99 33.30 2.27 9.79
N PRO A 100 34.55 2.69 9.63
CA PRO A 100 35.53 1.90 8.89
C PRO A 100 35.54 0.46 9.44
N ALA A 101 35.34 -0.53 8.55
CA ALA A 101 35.23 -1.99 8.80
C ALA A 101 33.84 -2.61 9.11
N SER A 102 32.74 -1.85 9.21
CA SER A 102 31.42 -2.41 9.61
C SER A 102 30.63 -3.20 8.55
N LEU A 103 31.14 -3.34 7.33
CA LEU A 103 30.57 -4.21 6.29
C LEU A 103 31.71 -4.52 5.30
N ASP A 104 32.34 -5.70 5.44
CA ASP A 104 33.33 -6.15 4.45
C ASP A 104 32.57 -6.76 3.27
N VAL A 105 32.34 -5.93 2.25
CA VAL A 105 31.74 -6.35 0.98
C VAL A 105 32.80 -6.45 -0.09
N ARG A 106 33.00 -7.66 -0.62
CA ARG A 106 33.99 -7.93 -1.66
C ARG A 106 33.28 -8.30 -2.95
N GLY A 107 33.57 -7.59 -4.04
CA GLY A 107 32.98 -7.85 -5.34
C GLY A 107 33.21 -6.72 -6.33
N ARG A 108 32.67 -6.85 -7.55
CA ARG A 108 32.68 -5.77 -8.53
C ARG A 108 31.72 -4.66 -8.10
N ARG A 109 32.05 -3.41 -8.42
CA ARG A 109 31.33 -2.21 -7.97
C ARG A 109 29.82 -2.28 -8.17
N ASP A 110 29.36 -2.65 -9.36
CA ASP A 110 27.93 -2.65 -9.67
C ASP A 110 27.20 -3.78 -8.93
N ASP A 111 27.83 -4.94 -8.82
CA ASP A 111 27.34 -6.10 -8.06
C ASP A 111 27.20 -5.74 -6.56
N VAL A 112 28.17 -5.02 -5.98
CA VAL A 112 28.13 -4.54 -4.59
C VAL A 112 26.99 -3.53 -4.36
N LEU A 113 26.76 -2.62 -5.31
CA LEU A 113 25.67 -1.64 -5.22
C LEU A 113 24.28 -2.30 -5.32
N ALA A 114 24.15 -3.31 -6.17
CA ALA A 114 22.94 -4.14 -6.26
C ALA A 114 22.63 -4.80 -4.91
N VAL A 115 23.61 -5.49 -4.31
CA VAL A 115 23.47 -6.13 -2.99
C VAL A 115 23.07 -5.12 -1.90
N TRP A 116 23.69 -3.94 -1.91
CA TRP A 116 23.35 -2.89 -0.94
C TRP A 116 21.90 -2.41 -1.05
N ARG A 117 21.40 -2.19 -2.27
CA ARG A 117 20.01 -1.77 -2.51
C ARG A 117 19.02 -2.85 -2.11
N THR A 118 19.32 -4.11 -2.44
CA THR A 118 18.53 -5.28 -2.01
C THR A 118 18.39 -5.32 -0.49
N LEU A 119 19.51 -5.29 0.26
CA LEU A 119 19.50 -5.36 1.72
C LEU A 119 18.79 -4.16 2.35
N ARG A 120 18.93 -2.96 1.77
CA ARG A 120 18.23 -1.76 2.22
C ARG A 120 16.71 -1.85 2.04
N LEU A 121 16.23 -2.41 0.93
CA LEU A 121 14.80 -2.58 0.70
C LEU A 121 14.18 -3.57 1.70
N LEU A 122 14.88 -4.68 1.96
CA LEU A 122 14.47 -5.66 2.97
C LEU A 122 14.44 -5.04 4.37
N SER A 123 15.48 -4.29 4.75
CA SER A 123 15.60 -3.69 6.08
C SER A 123 14.48 -2.68 6.37
N GLN A 124 14.21 -1.79 5.41
CA GLN A 124 13.18 -0.76 5.55
C GLN A 124 11.79 -1.35 5.84
N ARG A 125 11.46 -2.48 5.22
CA ARG A 125 10.16 -3.12 5.44
C ARG A 125 10.15 -4.03 6.66
N ALA A 126 11.23 -4.76 6.90
CA ALA A 126 11.40 -5.62 8.07
C ALA A 126 11.28 -4.83 9.38
N ALA A 127 11.79 -3.59 9.39
CA ALA A 127 11.78 -2.74 10.57
C ALA A 127 10.37 -2.45 11.13
N GLY A 128 9.34 -2.54 10.28
CA GLY A 128 7.93 -2.30 10.66
C GLY A 128 7.09 -3.57 10.89
N ILE A 129 7.68 -4.78 10.85
CA ILE A 129 6.91 -6.02 11.02
C ILE A 129 7.19 -6.63 12.39
N ARG A 130 6.20 -6.63 13.30
CA ARG A 130 6.34 -7.17 14.66
C ARG A 130 6.87 -8.60 14.72
N ALA A 131 6.41 -9.48 13.82
CA ALA A 131 6.89 -10.86 13.74
C ALA A 131 8.39 -10.93 13.42
N VAL A 132 8.86 -10.05 12.52
CA VAL A 132 10.29 -9.92 12.19
C VAL A 132 11.03 -9.32 13.39
N GLN A 133 10.51 -8.25 13.99
CA GLN A 133 11.13 -7.63 15.17
C GLN A 133 11.32 -8.63 16.34
N GLU A 134 10.33 -9.49 16.58
CA GLU A 134 10.39 -10.53 17.61
C GLU A 134 11.41 -11.62 17.27
N LEU A 135 11.48 -12.04 15.98
CA LEU A 135 12.49 -12.97 15.50
C LEU A 135 13.92 -12.46 15.74
N TRP A 136 14.16 -11.18 15.43
CA TRP A 136 15.44 -10.50 15.63
C TRP A 136 15.77 -10.25 17.11
N ARG A 137 14.77 -9.91 17.92
CA ARG A 137 14.91 -9.75 19.38
C ARG A 137 15.40 -11.05 20.03
N ARG A 138 14.75 -12.17 19.72
CA ARG A 138 15.12 -13.48 20.27
C ARG A 138 16.53 -13.89 19.86
N TYR A 139 16.92 -13.63 18.61
CA TYR A 139 18.29 -13.88 18.15
C TYR A 139 19.33 -13.06 18.93
N ARG A 140 19.03 -11.79 19.20
CA ARG A 140 19.89 -10.91 20.02
C ARG A 140 20.01 -11.39 21.45
N GLU A 141 18.90 -11.77 22.07
CA GLU A 141 18.88 -12.30 23.45
C GLU A 141 19.67 -13.60 23.58
N GLN A 142 19.66 -14.44 22.55
CA GLN A 142 20.37 -15.73 22.53
C GLN A 142 21.88 -15.60 22.30
N ALA A 143 22.32 -14.59 21.56
CA ALA A 143 23.73 -14.40 21.20
C ALA A 143 24.25 -12.99 21.51
N PRO A 144 24.18 -12.51 22.76
CA PRO A 144 24.46 -11.12 23.13
C PRO A 144 25.90 -10.68 22.82
N LEU A 145 26.86 -11.62 22.81
CA LEU A 145 28.27 -11.35 22.48
C LEU A 145 28.49 -10.93 21.02
N LEU A 146 27.54 -11.23 20.12
CA LEU A 146 27.58 -10.80 18.72
C LEU A 146 27.15 -9.35 18.54
N TRP A 147 26.67 -8.69 19.60
CA TRP A 147 26.16 -7.32 19.58
C TRP A 147 27.05 -6.51 20.53
N GLY A 148 27.90 -5.65 19.98
CA GLY A 148 28.93 -4.94 20.75
C GLY A 148 28.42 -4.29 22.06
N THR A 149 29.30 -4.14 23.05
CA THR A 149 28.97 -3.49 24.33
C THR A 149 28.57 -2.02 24.13
N GLU A 150 27.59 -1.55 24.91
CA GLU A 150 27.20 -0.13 24.96
C GLU A 150 28.45 0.73 25.19
N THR A 151 28.88 1.43 24.14
CA THR A 151 29.95 2.41 24.26
C THR A 151 29.29 3.72 24.67
N HIS A 152 29.57 4.17 25.89
CA HIS A 152 29.29 5.56 26.28
C HIS A 152 29.86 6.50 25.21
N ALA A 153 29.06 7.48 24.80
CA ALA A 153 29.46 8.44 23.78
C ALA A 153 30.80 9.08 24.17
N PRO A 154 31.85 9.03 23.32
CA PRO A 154 33.05 9.82 23.56
C PRO A 154 32.70 11.31 23.52
N ALA A 155 33.35 12.10 24.37
CA ALA A 155 33.19 13.56 24.39
C ALA A 155 33.40 14.14 22.98
N PRO A 156 32.63 15.18 22.59
CA PRO A 156 32.78 15.78 21.27
C PRO A 156 34.22 16.27 21.09
N PRO A 157 34.87 15.99 19.94
CA PRO A 157 36.20 16.51 19.68
C PRO A 157 36.15 18.02 19.46
N ASP A 158 37.25 18.70 19.78
CA ASP A 158 37.40 20.15 19.58
C ASP A 158 37.11 20.57 18.13
N PRO A 159 36.51 21.75 17.91
CA PRO A 159 36.16 22.22 16.57
C PRO A 159 37.40 22.40 15.70
N VAL A 160 37.42 21.72 14.55
CA VAL A 160 38.51 21.81 13.57
C VAL A 160 38.46 23.17 12.86
N PRO A 161 39.57 23.93 12.76
CA PRO A 161 39.61 25.21 12.07
C PRO A 161 39.36 25.07 10.56
N SER A 162 38.60 26.00 9.99
CA SER A 162 38.24 26.04 8.57
C SER A 162 39.45 26.22 7.65
N GLY A 163 39.74 25.22 6.82
CA GLY A 163 40.70 25.31 5.71
C GLY A 163 40.78 23.97 4.98
N LEU A 164 40.63 24.00 3.65
CA LEU A 164 40.62 22.84 2.73
C LEU A 164 41.51 21.66 3.18
N ALA A 165 40.89 20.62 3.72
CA ALA A 165 41.52 19.32 3.92
C ALA A 165 41.07 18.36 2.81
N LEU A 166 42.03 17.87 2.01
CA LEU A 166 41.80 16.76 1.08
C LEU A 166 41.37 15.51 1.87
N PRO A 167 40.47 14.65 1.37
CA PRO A 167 40.11 13.42 2.05
C PRO A 167 41.33 12.49 2.09
N ARG A 168 41.69 11.99 3.28
CA ARG A 168 42.66 10.89 3.42
C ARG A 168 42.16 9.69 2.61
N ARG A 169 42.95 9.21 1.64
CA ARG A 169 42.68 7.95 0.94
C ARG A 169 42.74 6.81 1.94
N THR A 170 41.62 6.13 2.12
CA THR A 170 41.46 5.04 3.08
C THR A 170 41.97 3.70 2.54
N GLY A 171 42.15 3.59 1.22
CA GLY A 171 42.49 2.34 0.54
C GLY A 171 41.27 1.51 0.15
N TRP A 172 40.07 1.99 0.47
CA TRP A 172 38.78 1.32 0.23
C TRP A 172 38.01 2.02 -0.88
N ARG A 173 37.90 1.38 -2.06
CA ARG A 173 37.35 2.03 -3.26
C ARG A 173 35.92 2.56 -3.12
N ALA A 174 35.08 1.94 -2.27
CA ALA A 174 33.69 2.38 -2.07
C ALA A 174 33.59 3.63 -1.16
N LEU A 175 34.34 3.66 -0.05
CA LEU A 175 34.40 4.79 0.87
C LEU A 175 35.15 5.98 0.26
N ASP A 176 36.28 5.71 -0.42
CA ASP A 176 37.03 6.73 -1.16
C ASP A 176 36.20 7.33 -2.32
N TYR A 177 35.27 6.57 -2.90
CA TYR A 177 34.33 7.04 -3.92
C TYR A 177 33.20 7.91 -3.34
N LEU A 178 32.63 7.54 -2.20
CA LEU A 178 31.59 8.34 -1.54
C LEU A 178 32.15 9.67 -1.02
N GLY A 179 33.38 9.68 -0.51
CA GLY A 179 34.07 10.88 -0.05
C GLY A 179 34.60 11.81 -1.17
N SER A 180 34.61 11.37 -2.43
CA SER A 180 35.12 12.16 -3.57
C SER A 180 34.03 12.66 -4.53
N ARG A 181 32.75 12.50 -4.18
CA ARG A 181 31.64 13.03 -4.99
C ARG A 181 31.64 14.57 -5.01
N ILE A 182 32.03 15.15 -6.15
CA ILE A 182 31.46 16.40 -6.64
C ILE A 182 30.35 16.00 -7.63
N PRO A 183 29.09 16.47 -7.47
CA PRO A 183 28.01 16.13 -8.39
C PRO A 183 28.34 16.59 -9.81
N SER A 184 28.45 15.65 -10.76
CA SER A 184 28.62 15.96 -12.18
C SER A 184 27.26 16.20 -12.83
N GLY A 185 27.01 17.43 -13.30
CA GLY A 185 25.88 17.76 -14.15
C GLY A 185 25.12 19.03 -13.75
N ARG A 186 25.77 20.20 -13.85
CA ARG A 186 25.06 21.47 -14.04
C ARG A 186 24.65 21.54 -15.51
N THR A 187 23.36 21.39 -15.79
CA THR A 187 22.78 21.93 -17.02
C THR A 187 22.01 23.17 -16.61
N GLU A 188 22.36 24.30 -17.20
CA GLU A 188 21.80 25.62 -16.91
C GLU A 188 20.26 25.61 -16.98
N LEU A 189 19.63 25.99 -15.87
CA LEU A 189 18.26 26.47 -15.84
C LEU A 189 18.29 27.89 -15.29
N THR A 190 18.02 28.84 -16.17
CA THR A 190 17.87 30.26 -15.89
C THR A 190 16.61 30.56 -15.07
N LEU A 191 16.83 31.27 -13.96
CA LEU A 191 15.93 32.17 -13.23
C LEU A 191 14.61 31.62 -12.66
N GLY A 192 14.73 31.12 -11.41
CA GLY A 192 13.68 30.97 -10.41
C GLY A 192 14.33 30.44 -9.12
N THR A 193 14.87 31.34 -8.31
CA THR A 193 15.77 31.05 -7.18
C THR A 193 15.24 30.03 -6.17
N THR A 194 15.90 28.88 -6.04
CA THR A 194 16.12 28.21 -4.76
C THR A 194 17.62 28.04 -4.55
N ASP A 195 18.20 28.90 -3.71
CA ASP A 195 19.54 28.72 -3.19
C ASP A 195 19.52 27.55 -2.21
N ARG A 196 19.88 26.36 -2.69
CA ARG A 196 20.34 25.29 -1.82
C ARG A 196 21.77 24.98 -2.22
N ARG A 197 22.72 25.53 -1.48
CA ARG A 197 24.05 24.94 -1.32
C ARG A 197 23.87 23.42 -1.15
N PRO A 198 24.67 22.58 -1.83
CA PRO A 198 24.62 21.15 -1.62
C PRO A 198 25.00 20.86 -0.15
N SER A 199 24.03 20.46 0.65
CA SER A 199 24.25 19.91 1.98
C SER A 199 24.68 18.44 1.84
N SER A 200 25.85 18.12 2.35
CA SER A 200 26.21 16.76 2.75
C SER A 200 25.07 16.17 3.59
N LEU A 201 24.62 14.94 3.34
CA LEU A 201 23.66 14.22 4.17
C LEU A 201 24.29 13.70 5.48
N TRP A 202 25.38 14.33 5.93
CA TRP A 202 26.20 13.90 7.05
C TRP A 202 26.72 15.13 7.80
N ASP A 203 26.20 15.35 9.02
CA ASP A 203 26.77 16.28 10.02
C ASP A 203 27.07 15.61 11.38
N GLY A 204 26.75 14.32 11.54
CA GLY A 204 27.46 13.40 12.43
C GLY A 204 27.41 13.64 13.95
N HIS A 205 26.46 14.41 14.51
CA HIS A 205 26.62 14.82 15.92
C HIS A 205 25.50 14.62 16.96
N THR A 206 24.28 14.14 16.68
CA THR A 206 23.35 13.74 17.77
C THR A 206 22.24 12.77 17.33
N SER A 207 21.97 11.72 18.12
CA SER A 207 20.80 10.83 18.01
C SER A 207 20.32 10.40 19.40
N THR A 208 19.03 10.55 19.70
CA THR A 208 18.35 10.00 20.91
C THR A 208 17.99 8.53 20.70
N GLY A 209 18.11 7.70 21.74
CA GLY A 209 17.79 6.27 21.67
C GLY A 209 16.29 6.01 21.45
N TRP A 210 15.92 4.92 20.78
CA TRP A 210 14.52 4.64 20.49
C TRP A 210 13.66 4.30 21.72
N TRP A 211 14.29 3.99 22.87
CA TRP A 211 13.61 3.91 24.17
C TRP A 211 13.26 5.28 24.76
N GLU A 212 13.78 6.36 24.18
CA GLU A 212 13.40 7.75 24.49
C GLU A 212 12.42 8.34 23.44
N THR A 213 12.18 7.65 22.33
CA THR A 213 11.11 7.99 21.39
C THR A 213 9.87 7.15 21.67
N ALA A 214 8.70 7.78 21.53
CA ALA A 214 7.44 7.09 21.70
C ALA A 214 7.39 5.86 20.77
N PRO A 215 6.86 4.71 21.23
CA PRO A 215 6.87 3.48 20.46
C PRO A 215 6.30 3.70 19.06
N VAL A 216 6.87 3.05 18.04
CA VAL A 216 6.24 2.97 16.72
C VAL A 216 5.06 2.02 16.89
N TRP A 217 3.84 2.57 16.96
CA TRP A 217 2.62 1.80 17.15
C TRP A 217 2.25 1.14 15.81
N ASP A 218 2.86 -0.01 15.51
CA ASP A 218 2.54 -0.81 14.33
C ASP A 218 1.85 -2.11 14.77
N ALA A 219 0.52 -2.05 14.89
CA ALA A 219 -0.32 -3.23 14.81
C ALA A 219 -0.18 -3.86 13.41
N ASP A 220 -0.28 -5.18 13.28
CA ASP A 220 -0.35 -5.85 11.97
C ASP A 220 -1.47 -5.19 11.15
N LEU A 221 -1.14 -4.52 10.02
CA LEU A 221 -2.12 -3.78 9.22
C LEU A 221 -3.36 -4.63 8.90
N LEU A 222 -3.17 -5.91 8.60
CA LEU A 222 -4.28 -6.80 8.30
C LEU A 222 -5.11 -7.09 9.55
N GLU A 223 -4.49 -7.21 10.71
CA GLU A 223 -5.18 -7.32 12.00
C GLU A 223 -5.94 -6.04 12.35
N MET A 224 -5.33 -4.88 12.17
CA MET A 224 -5.98 -3.59 12.35
C MET A 224 -7.15 -3.40 11.39
N MET A 225 -7.00 -3.79 10.12
CA MET A 225 -8.07 -3.77 9.13
C MET A 225 -9.21 -4.71 9.50
N ARG A 226 -8.91 -5.90 10.03
CA ARG A 226 -9.91 -6.81 10.60
C ARG A 226 -10.63 -6.17 11.79
N ALA A 227 -9.90 -5.64 12.77
CA ALA A 227 -10.48 -5.03 13.97
C ALA A 227 -11.35 -3.81 13.65
N CYS A 228 -10.90 -2.92 12.76
CA CYS A 228 -11.68 -1.76 12.31
C CYS A 228 -12.94 -2.21 11.57
N ARG A 229 -12.83 -3.21 10.69
CA ARG A 229 -13.98 -3.78 9.99
C ARG A 229 -15.01 -4.35 10.96
N ASP A 230 -14.57 -5.12 11.94
CA ASP A 230 -15.48 -5.80 12.87
C ASP A 230 -16.22 -4.77 13.74
N ARG A 231 -15.51 -3.77 14.27
CA ARG A 231 -16.11 -2.62 15.00
C ARG A 231 -17.13 -1.86 14.17
N VAL A 232 -16.80 -1.58 12.90
CA VAL A 232 -17.71 -0.87 11.99
C VAL A 232 -18.89 -1.74 11.58
N GLY A 233 -18.69 -3.05 11.43
CA GLY A 233 -19.75 -4.03 11.17
C GLY A 233 -20.79 -4.04 12.28
N GLU A 234 -20.35 -4.10 13.54
CA GLU A 234 -21.25 -4.02 14.70
C GLU A 234 -22.07 -2.72 14.71
N GLU A 235 -21.46 -1.59 14.36
CA GLU A 235 -22.18 -0.31 14.29
C GLU A 235 -23.15 -0.25 13.09
N MET A 236 -22.79 -0.81 11.94
CA MET A 236 -23.73 -0.95 10.81
C MET A 236 -24.94 -1.81 11.18
N ASP A 237 -24.75 -2.91 11.89
CA ASP A 237 -25.84 -3.78 12.35
C ASP A 237 -26.81 -3.04 13.29
N ARG A 238 -26.30 -2.10 14.10
CA ARG A 238 -27.13 -1.21 14.93
C ARG A 238 -27.87 -0.16 14.11
N LEU A 239 -27.23 0.38 13.08
CA LEU A 239 -27.82 1.40 12.21
C LEU A 239 -28.95 0.85 11.32
N ILE A 240 -28.88 -0.43 10.92
CA ILE A 240 -29.96 -1.06 10.15
C ILE A 240 -31.07 -1.50 11.12
N PRO A 241 -32.30 -0.98 11.00
CA PRO A 241 -33.39 -1.31 11.92
C PRO A 241 -33.83 -2.79 11.86
N GLU A 242 -34.25 -3.32 13.00
CA GLU A 242 -34.96 -4.61 13.11
C GLU A 242 -36.47 -4.38 13.21
N ARG A 243 -37.11 -4.04 12.08
CA ARG A 243 -38.56 -3.76 12.01
C ARG A 243 -39.19 -4.14 10.66
N ASN A 244 -40.50 -3.91 10.52
CA ASN A 244 -41.21 -4.16 9.27
C ASN A 244 -41.05 -3.01 8.24
N PRO A 245 -41.01 -3.32 6.93
CA PRO A 245 -41.09 -4.65 6.33
C PRO A 245 -39.74 -5.39 6.35
N LYS A 246 -39.61 -6.45 7.16
CA LYS A 246 -38.32 -7.11 7.44
C LYS A 246 -37.74 -7.79 6.19
N ALA A 247 -38.45 -8.78 5.66
CA ALA A 247 -38.00 -9.59 4.52
C ALA A 247 -37.85 -8.80 3.21
N ALA A 248 -38.74 -7.82 2.98
CA ALA A 248 -38.78 -7.06 1.73
C ALA A 248 -37.83 -5.85 1.71
N LEU A 249 -37.22 -5.47 2.83
CA LEU A 249 -36.35 -4.30 2.91
C LEU A 249 -35.13 -4.53 3.80
N TYR A 250 -35.33 -4.65 5.12
CA TYR A 250 -34.20 -4.63 6.06
C TYR A 250 -33.29 -5.87 5.93
N ASP A 251 -33.84 -7.04 5.60
CA ASP A 251 -33.02 -8.23 5.32
C ASP A 251 -32.25 -8.08 3.99
N LEU A 252 -32.82 -7.38 3.00
CA LEU A 252 -32.12 -7.08 1.74
C LEU A 252 -30.97 -6.07 1.97
N MET A 253 -31.21 -5.04 2.78
CA MET A 253 -30.20 -4.06 3.20
C MET A 253 -29.01 -4.72 3.90
N ARG A 254 -29.23 -5.75 4.72
CA ARG A 254 -28.15 -6.52 5.38
C ARG A 254 -27.40 -7.46 4.44
N SER A 255 -27.96 -7.77 3.28
CA SER A 255 -27.40 -8.82 2.41
C SER A 255 -26.04 -8.50 1.80
N TYR A 256 -25.68 -7.22 1.63
CA TYR A 256 -24.39 -6.76 1.11
C TYR A 256 -23.38 -6.50 2.24
N PRO A 257 -23.74 -5.77 3.32
CA PRO A 257 -22.86 -5.57 4.48
C PRO A 257 -22.37 -6.87 5.13
N THR A 258 -23.21 -7.92 5.16
CA THR A 258 -22.82 -9.24 5.72
C THR A 258 -21.85 -10.03 4.82
N ARG A 259 -21.56 -9.58 3.60
CA ARG A 259 -20.55 -10.20 2.74
C ARG A 259 -19.18 -9.69 3.14
N GLN A 260 -18.20 -10.58 3.32
CA GLN A 260 -16.87 -10.25 3.83
C GLN A 260 -16.21 -9.07 3.06
N GLY A 261 -15.87 -8.01 3.79
CA GLY A 261 -15.12 -6.85 3.29
C GLY A 261 -13.68 -6.84 3.77
N LYS A 262 -12.82 -6.06 3.10
CA LYS A 262 -11.39 -5.94 3.44
C LYS A 262 -11.12 -4.98 4.61
N GLY A 263 -12.05 -4.08 4.94
CA GLY A 263 -11.88 -3.11 6.04
C GLY A 263 -11.11 -1.83 5.68
N LEU A 264 -10.80 -1.59 4.41
CA LEU A 264 -9.99 -0.43 3.98
C LEU A 264 -10.58 0.93 4.39
N ARG A 265 -11.84 1.22 4.03
CA ARG A 265 -12.51 2.50 4.36
C ARG A 265 -12.70 2.68 5.87
N PRO A 266 -13.14 1.64 6.63
CA PRO A 266 -13.11 1.66 8.09
C PRO A 266 -11.77 2.11 8.66
N THR A 267 -10.68 1.46 8.24
CA THR A 267 -9.35 1.75 8.77
C THR A 267 -8.86 3.13 8.37
N LEU A 268 -9.04 3.56 7.12
CA LEU A 268 -8.67 4.91 6.70
C LEU A 268 -9.39 5.99 7.53
N THR A 269 -10.68 5.81 7.79
CA THR A 269 -11.48 6.78 8.56
C THR A 269 -11.03 6.85 10.02
N ILE A 270 -10.87 5.70 10.67
CA ILE A 270 -10.47 5.61 12.08
C ILE A 270 -9.03 6.07 12.27
N ALA A 271 -8.11 5.64 11.39
CA ALA A 271 -6.70 6.04 11.44
C ALA A 271 -6.51 7.53 11.16
N ALA A 272 -7.29 8.13 10.26
CA ALA A 272 -7.25 9.58 10.04
C ALA A 272 -7.75 10.36 11.26
N CYS A 273 -8.79 9.90 11.95
CA CYS A 273 -9.21 10.53 13.21
C CYS A 273 -8.07 10.54 14.24
N ALA A 274 -7.42 9.39 14.43
CA ALA A 274 -6.26 9.28 15.32
C ALA A 274 -5.08 10.14 14.84
N ALA A 275 -4.83 10.23 13.53
CA ALA A 275 -3.74 11.01 12.96
C ALA A 275 -3.87 12.51 13.28
N PHE A 276 -5.09 13.02 13.29
CA PHE A 276 -5.42 14.42 13.62
C PHE A 276 -5.62 14.64 15.14
N GLY A 277 -5.34 13.64 15.98
CA GLY A 277 -5.40 13.73 17.44
C GLY A 277 -6.79 13.50 18.05
N GLY A 278 -7.76 13.02 17.26
CA GLY A 278 -9.06 12.59 17.75
C GLY A 278 -9.03 11.18 18.35
N ARG A 279 -10.12 10.78 19.01
CA ARG A 279 -10.25 9.41 19.51
C ARG A 279 -10.72 8.49 18.37
N PRO A 280 -10.11 7.32 18.16
CA PRO A 280 -10.55 6.35 17.15
C PRO A 280 -12.06 6.04 17.21
N GLU A 281 -12.62 5.99 18.43
CA GLU A 281 -14.03 5.71 18.70
C GLU A 281 -14.97 6.76 18.10
N ASP A 282 -14.54 8.02 18.03
CA ASP A 282 -15.34 9.13 17.50
C ASP A 282 -15.59 8.99 15.99
N ALA A 283 -14.81 8.16 15.30
CA ALA A 283 -14.92 7.93 13.86
C ALA A 283 -15.70 6.66 13.48
N VAL A 284 -16.03 5.79 14.43
CA VAL A 284 -16.65 4.47 14.14
C VAL A 284 -18.02 4.63 13.47
N ARG A 285 -18.89 5.51 13.99
CA ARG A 285 -20.22 5.75 13.42
C ARG A 285 -20.15 6.36 12.02
N THR A 286 -19.25 7.32 11.83
CA THR A 286 -18.98 7.92 10.52
C THR A 286 -18.45 6.89 9.52
N ALA A 287 -17.56 6.01 9.95
CA ALA A 287 -17.06 4.91 9.12
C ALA A 287 -18.15 3.90 8.76
N ALA A 288 -19.08 3.60 9.68
CA ALA A 288 -20.25 2.77 9.41
C ALA A 288 -21.21 3.41 8.41
N ALA A 289 -21.50 4.71 8.55
CA ALA A 289 -22.27 5.45 7.56
C ALA A 289 -21.61 5.41 6.18
N LEU A 290 -20.28 5.57 6.10
CA LEU A 290 -19.53 5.48 4.85
C LEU A 290 -19.63 4.08 4.21
N GLU A 291 -19.55 3.01 5.01
CA GLU A 291 -19.75 1.65 4.49
C GLU A 291 -21.21 1.40 4.07
N LEU A 292 -22.21 2.01 4.72
CA LEU A 292 -23.60 1.94 4.25
C LEU A 292 -23.77 2.62 2.87
N PHE A 293 -23.17 3.79 2.65
CA PHE A 293 -23.10 4.41 1.31
C PHE A 293 -22.42 3.48 0.31
N HIS A 294 -21.26 2.91 0.66
CA HIS A 294 -20.56 1.97 -0.22
C HIS A 294 -21.46 0.79 -0.62
N ASN A 295 -22.17 0.19 0.33
CA ASN A 295 -23.08 -0.93 0.05
C ASN A 295 -24.27 -0.49 -0.80
N GLY A 296 -24.84 0.70 -0.57
CA GLY A 296 -25.89 1.29 -1.42
C GLY A 296 -25.40 1.49 -2.86
N PHE A 297 -24.22 2.08 -3.03
CA PHE A 297 -23.58 2.24 -4.34
C PHE A 297 -23.33 0.91 -5.03
N LEU A 298 -22.86 -0.12 -4.33
CA LEU A 298 -22.67 -1.46 -4.91
C LEU A 298 -23.97 -2.08 -5.41
N VAL A 299 -25.08 -1.91 -4.68
CA VAL A 299 -26.39 -2.43 -5.12
C VAL A 299 -26.82 -1.75 -6.42
N HIS A 300 -26.67 -0.42 -6.52
CA HIS A 300 -27.02 0.32 -7.73
C HIS A 300 -26.04 0.08 -8.89
N ASP A 301 -24.74 -0.05 -8.62
CA ASP A 301 -23.68 -0.37 -9.60
C ASP A 301 -23.91 -1.75 -10.20
N ASP A 302 -24.22 -2.76 -9.37
CA ASP A 302 -24.53 -4.11 -9.87
C ASP A 302 -25.75 -4.12 -10.80
N ILE A 303 -26.75 -3.26 -10.59
CA ILE A 303 -27.89 -3.10 -11.50
C ILE A 303 -27.45 -2.45 -12.81
N ALA A 304 -26.66 -1.37 -12.73
CA ALA A 304 -26.18 -0.64 -13.89
C ALA A 304 -25.24 -1.46 -14.77
N ASP A 305 -24.44 -2.33 -14.15
CA ASP A 305 -23.51 -3.25 -14.80
C ASP A 305 -24.17 -4.58 -15.20
N GLU A 306 -25.42 -4.83 -14.79
CA GLU A 306 -26.11 -6.12 -14.96
C GLU A 306 -25.32 -7.30 -14.37
N SER A 307 -24.61 -7.06 -13.25
CA SER A 307 -23.74 -8.05 -12.61
C SER A 307 -24.54 -9.18 -11.99
N THR A 308 -24.17 -10.42 -12.28
CA THR A 308 -24.90 -11.60 -11.78
C THR A 308 -24.52 -11.99 -10.35
N HIS A 309 -23.25 -11.77 -9.98
CA HIS A 309 -22.68 -12.19 -8.70
C HIS A 309 -21.83 -11.11 -8.03
N ARG A 310 -21.85 -11.11 -6.69
CA ARG A 310 -20.97 -10.29 -5.85
C ARG A 310 -20.52 -11.02 -4.61
N ARG A 311 -19.20 -11.12 -4.39
CA ARG A 311 -18.58 -11.84 -3.26
C ARG A 311 -19.16 -13.26 -3.08
N GLY A 312 -19.27 -14.01 -4.17
CA GLY A 312 -19.71 -15.42 -4.21
C GLY A 312 -21.21 -15.64 -4.05
N LYS A 313 -22.04 -14.57 -4.05
CA LYS A 313 -23.50 -14.68 -3.93
C LYS A 313 -24.20 -13.89 -5.05
N PRO A 314 -25.39 -14.32 -5.49
CA PRO A 314 -26.19 -13.55 -6.45
C PRO A 314 -26.40 -12.10 -6.01
N THR A 315 -26.44 -11.18 -6.97
CA THR A 315 -26.79 -9.78 -6.72
C THR A 315 -28.28 -9.65 -6.37
N LEU A 316 -28.65 -8.52 -5.76
CA LEU A 316 -30.03 -8.33 -5.30
C LEU A 316 -31.04 -8.30 -6.45
N HIS A 317 -30.68 -7.71 -7.59
CA HIS A 317 -31.61 -7.58 -8.71
C HIS A 317 -31.85 -8.92 -9.40
N GLU A 318 -30.82 -9.76 -9.52
CA GLU A 318 -30.97 -11.13 -10.01
C GLU A 318 -31.89 -11.96 -9.11
N LYS A 319 -31.70 -11.88 -7.78
CA LYS A 319 -32.43 -12.74 -6.85
C LYS A 319 -33.84 -12.24 -6.51
N HIS A 320 -34.04 -10.93 -6.46
CA HIS A 320 -35.26 -10.31 -5.92
C HIS A 320 -35.93 -9.33 -6.91
N GLY A 321 -35.36 -9.13 -8.09
CA GLY A 321 -35.82 -8.18 -9.09
C GLY A 321 -35.31 -6.76 -8.86
N VAL A 322 -35.24 -5.99 -9.95
CA VAL A 322 -34.69 -4.63 -9.99
C VAL A 322 -35.39 -3.69 -8.99
N GLY A 323 -36.72 -3.74 -8.90
CA GLY A 323 -37.48 -2.82 -8.04
C GLY A 323 -37.13 -2.91 -6.56
N LEU A 324 -36.98 -4.12 -6.02
CA LEU A 324 -36.56 -4.33 -4.63
C LEU A 324 -35.09 -3.98 -4.42
N ALA A 325 -34.23 -4.26 -5.39
CA ALA A 325 -32.81 -3.93 -5.31
C ALA A 325 -32.57 -2.41 -5.29
N VAL A 326 -33.21 -1.65 -6.18
CA VAL A 326 -33.15 -0.17 -6.19
C VAL A 326 -33.59 0.39 -4.83
N ASN A 327 -34.74 -0.06 -4.33
CA ASN A 327 -35.29 0.41 -3.06
C ASN A 327 -34.41 0.06 -1.85
N ALA A 328 -33.75 -1.11 -1.87
CA ALA A 328 -32.78 -1.47 -0.84
C ALA A 328 -31.53 -0.57 -0.87
N GLY A 329 -31.00 -0.28 -2.07
CA GLY A 329 -29.88 0.65 -2.24
C GLY A 329 -30.21 2.08 -1.79
N ASP A 330 -31.40 2.59 -2.15
CA ASP A 330 -31.88 3.91 -1.72
C ASP A 330 -31.99 4.01 -0.21
N GLY A 331 -32.55 2.98 0.42
CA GLY A 331 -32.69 2.98 1.86
C GLY A 331 -31.36 2.80 2.61
N LEU A 332 -30.36 2.11 2.04
CA LEU A 332 -29.00 2.09 2.59
C LEU A 332 -28.39 3.50 2.59
N ASN A 333 -28.55 4.24 1.49
CA ASN A 333 -28.10 5.63 1.40
C ASN A 333 -28.82 6.53 2.41
N LEU A 334 -30.12 6.32 2.65
CA LEU A 334 -30.89 7.06 3.66
C LEU A 334 -30.38 6.77 5.08
N LEU A 335 -30.15 5.50 5.42
CA LEU A 335 -29.59 5.11 6.73
C LEU A 335 -28.17 5.63 6.93
N ALA A 336 -27.39 5.75 5.86
CA ALA A 336 -26.06 6.34 5.92
C ALA A 336 -26.13 7.83 6.32
N ILE A 337 -27.06 8.60 5.76
CA ILE A 337 -27.29 10.01 6.15
C ILE A 337 -27.72 10.09 7.62
N ASP A 338 -28.63 9.22 8.06
CA ASP A 338 -29.07 9.16 9.46
C ASP A 338 -27.90 8.83 10.40
N GLY A 339 -27.03 7.89 10.02
CA GLY A 339 -25.80 7.56 10.75
C GLY A 339 -24.84 8.75 10.88
N VAL A 340 -24.70 9.58 9.83
CA VAL A 340 -23.93 10.83 9.91
C VAL A 340 -24.57 11.79 10.90
N LEU A 341 -25.88 12.02 10.79
CA LEU A 341 -26.63 12.95 11.66
C LEU A 341 -26.60 12.53 13.13
N ALA A 342 -26.66 11.24 13.42
CA ALA A 342 -26.56 10.68 14.75
C ALA A 342 -25.24 11.00 15.47
N ASN A 343 -24.21 11.52 14.78
CA ASN A 343 -23.01 12.06 15.43
C ASN A 343 -23.23 13.39 16.16
N LEU A 344 -24.40 14.04 16.02
CA LEU A 344 -24.69 15.33 16.68
C LEU A 344 -24.46 15.29 18.20
N ASP A 345 -24.90 14.22 18.86
CA ASP A 345 -24.78 14.11 20.33
C ASP A 345 -23.34 13.86 20.78
N SER A 346 -22.55 13.14 19.97
CA SER A 346 -21.17 12.74 20.33
C SER A 346 -20.10 13.72 19.86
N LEU A 347 -20.28 14.35 18.70
CA LEU A 347 -19.29 15.22 18.06
C LEU A 347 -19.68 16.70 18.06
N GLY A 348 -20.94 17.01 18.34
CA GLY A 348 -21.48 18.37 18.33
C GLY A 348 -21.81 18.91 16.93
N LEU A 349 -22.56 20.01 16.90
CA LEU A 349 -23.15 20.58 15.67
C LEU A 349 -22.11 20.88 14.58
N ALA A 350 -21.00 21.54 14.92
CA ALA A 350 -20.02 21.98 13.92
C ALA A 350 -19.37 20.80 13.17
N ARG A 351 -18.98 19.74 13.89
CA ARG A 351 -18.37 18.55 13.28
C ARG A 351 -19.39 17.78 12.45
N THR A 352 -20.60 17.59 12.96
CA THR A 352 -21.67 16.92 12.21
C THR A 352 -22.03 17.65 10.92
N LEU A 353 -22.10 18.98 10.92
CA LEU A 353 -22.30 19.75 9.69
C LEU A 353 -21.14 19.59 8.70
N GLY A 354 -19.90 19.55 9.20
CA GLY A 354 -18.73 19.23 8.38
C GLY A 354 -18.83 17.84 7.74
N LEU A 355 -19.23 16.83 8.50
CA LEU A 355 -19.43 15.47 7.98
C LEU A 355 -20.50 15.42 6.88
N ILE A 356 -21.62 16.12 7.07
CA ILE A 356 -22.67 16.23 6.05
C ILE A 356 -22.12 16.86 4.77
N HIS A 357 -21.35 17.94 4.88
CA HIS A 357 -20.76 18.61 3.73
C HIS A 357 -19.83 17.67 2.93
N GLU A 358 -18.95 16.97 3.64
CA GLU A 358 -17.99 16.01 3.06
C GLU A 358 -18.71 14.82 2.40
N VAL A 359 -19.72 14.25 3.06
CA VAL A 359 -20.51 13.15 2.49
C VAL A 359 -21.29 13.58 1.25
N LEU A 360 -21.91 14.76 1.26
CA LEU A 360 -22.63 15.27 0.08
C LEU A 360 -21.69 15.51 -1.10
N HIS A 361 -20.47 16.01 -0.84
CA HIS A 361 -19.45 16.15 -1.87
C HIS A 361 -19.04 14.79 -2.45
N MET A 362 -18.69 13.83 -1.58
CA MET A 362 -18.37 12.46 -1.98
C MET A 362 -19.47 11.82 -2.84
N CYS A 363 -20.73 11.90 -2.42
CA CYS A 363 -21.85 11.33 -3.17
C CYS A 363 -21.98 11.96 -4.57
N ARG A 364 -21.84 13.29 -4.68
CA ARG A 364 -21.88 14.00 -5.96
C ARG A 364 -20.76 13.53 -6.88
N GLU A 365 -19.53 13.52 -6.38
CA GLU A 365 -18.37 13.07 -7.15
C GLU A 365 -18.52 11.62 -7.63
N THR A 366 -19.03 10.73 -6.76
CA THR A 366 -19.25 9.31 -7.07
C THR A 366 -20.28 9.13 -8.18
N VAL A 367 -21.44 9.81 -8.09
CA VAL A 367 -22.50 9.74 -9.10
C VAL A 367 -22.05 10.36 -10.43
N GLU A 368 -21.33 11.49 -10.39
CA GLU A 368 -20.74 12.09 -11.60
C GLU A 368 -19.74 11.14 -12.27
N GLY A 369 -18.91 10.44 -11.50
CA GLY A 369 -17.99 9.43 -12.01
C GLY A 369 -18.71 8.26 -12.69
N GLN A 370 -19.76 7.74 -12.06
CA GLN A 370 -20.61 6.70 -12.64
C GLN A 370 -21.23 7.16 -13.96
N ALA A 371 -21.75 8.39 -14.02
CA ALA A 371 -22.35 8.95 -15.23
C ALA A 371 -21.34 9.05 -16.39
N VAL A 372 -20.08 9.39 -16.11
CA VAL A 372 -19.01 9.43 -17.13
C VAL A 372 -18.76 8.05 -17.73
N GLU A 373 -18.64 7.00 -16.90
CA GLU A 373 -18.43 5.64 -17.38
C GLU A 373 -19.63 5.11 -18.18
N LEU A 374 -20.85 5.34 -17.69
CA LEU A 374 -22.08 4.96 -18.40
C LEU A 374 -22.21 5.68 -19.74
N ASP A 375 -21.82 6.97 -19.84
CA ASP A 375 -21.83 7.68 -21.12
C ASP A 375 -20.78 7.11 -22.10
N TRP A 376 -19.61 6.67 -21.61
CA TRP A 376 -18.64 5.97 -22.45
C TRP A 376 -19.19 4.67 -23.02
N ILE A 377 -19.88 3.88 -22.19
CA ILE A 377 -20.52 2.63 -22.62
C ILE A 377 -21.61 2.94 -23.64
N ARG A 378 -22.54 3.84 -23.30
CA ARG A 378 -23.69 4.23 -24.15
C ARG A 378 -23.27 4.75 -25.52
N ARG A 379 -22.19 5.53 -25.60
CA ARG A 379 -21.66 6.08 -26.87
C ARG A 379 -20.62 5.19 -27.53
N ASN A 380 -20.35 4.01 -26.99
CA ASN A 380 -19.24 3.14 -27.38
C ASN A 380 -17.91 3.90 -27.53
N THR A 381 -17.64 4.83 -26.62
CA THR A 381 -16.45 5.67 -26.64
C THR A 381 -15.36 5.02 -25.80
N VAL A 382 -14.18 4.81 -26.39
CA VAL A 382 -12.97 4.45 -25.65
C VAL A 382 -12.07 5.69 -25.59
N PRO A 383 -11.69 6.16 -24.38
CA PRO A 383 -10.77 7.27 -24.25
C PRO A 383 -9.42 7.02 -24.93
N ARG A 384 -8.79 8.08 -25.45
CA ARG A 384 -7.48 7.99 -26.14
C ARG A 384 -6.28 8.01 -25.19
N ALA A 385 -6.50 8.44 -23.95
CA ALA A 385 -5.45 8.63 -22.96
C ALA A 385 -5.95 8.26 -21.56
N ASP A 386 -5.03 7.73 -20.77
CA ASP A 386 -5.26 7.22 -19.42
C ASP A 386 -5.75 8.31 -18.46
N ARG A 387 -5.42 9.58 -18.74
CA ARG A 387 -5.89 10.73 -17.96
C ARG A 387 -7.42 10.76 -17.83
N ALA A 388 -8.15 10.41 -18.89
CA ALA A 388 -9.61 10.36 -18.83
C ALA A 388 -10.09 9.27 -17.85
N TYR A 389 -9.43 8.11 -17.83
CA TYR A 389 -9.68 7.07 -16.83
C TYR A 389 -9.30 7.56 -15.43
N TYR A 390 -8.17 8.24 -15.24
CA TYR A 390 -7.79 8.76 -13.92
C TYR A 390 -8.82 9.76 -13.38
N ASP A 391 -9.34 10.64 -14.23
CA ASP A 391 -10.37 11.61 -13.84
C ASP A 391 -11.69 10.90 -13.49
N MET A 392 -12.14 9.95 -14.32
CA MET A 392 -13.32 9.12 -14.04
C MET A 392 -13.15 8.30 -12.75
N SER A 393 -12.03 7.58 -12.62
CA SER A 393 -11.72 6.70 -11.47
C SER A 393 -11.56 7.49 -10.17
N THR A 394 -10.98 8.70 -10.22
CA THR A 394 -10.95 9.61 -9.05
C THR A 394 -12.38 9.90 -8.56
N LYS A 395 -13.29 10.19 -9.49
CA LYS A 395 -14.69 10.52 -9.22
C LYS A 395 -15.47 9.29 -8.75
N LYS A 396 -15.54 8.25 -9.58
CA LYS A 396 -16.32 7.03 -9.33
C LYS A 396 -15.85 6.30 -8.07
N THR A 397 -14.54 6.10 -7.89
CA THR A 397 -14.01 5.26 -6.80
C THR A 397 -13.14 6.02 -5.81
N GLY A 398 -12.26 6.90 -6.28
CA GLY A 398 -11.22 7.54 -5.48
C GLY A 398 -11.77 8.34 -4.29
N TRP A 399 -12.83 9.12 -4.52
CA TRP A 399 -13.47 9.92 -3.48
C TRP A 399 -14.00 9.07 -2.34
N TYR A 400 -14.88 8.11 -2.58
CA TYR A 400 -15.50 7.36 -1.49
C TYR A 400 -14.58 6.27 -0.93
N THR A 401 -13.55 5.83 -1.66
CA THR A 401 -12.65 4.73 -1.25
C THR A 401 -11.43 5.19 -0.47
N CYS A 402 -10.83 6.32 -0.82
CA CYS A 402 -9.58 6.77 -0.19
C CYS A 402 -9.63 8.20 0.35
N ILE A 403 -10.17 9.16 -0.42
CA ILE A 403 -10.10 10.59 -0.06
C ILE A 403 -11.06 10.92 1.09
N SER A 404 -12.36 10.65 0.90
CA SER A 404 -13.42 10.96 1.87
C SER A 404 -13.26 10.22 3.19
N PRO A 405 -12.90 8.92 3.25
CA PRO A 405 -12.57 8.28 4.53
C PRO A 405 -11.57 9.09 5.36
N CYS A 406 -10.48 9.56 4.75
CA CYS A 406 -9.45 10.32 5.46
C CYS A 406 -9.96 11.70 5.91
N ARG A 407 -10.68 12.41 5.03
CA ARG A 407 -11.25 13.73 5.35
C ARG A 407 -12.30 13.63 6.45
N LEU A 408 -13.19 12.65 6.38
CA LEU A 408 -14.20 12.37 7.40
C LEU A 408 -13.55 12.06 8.75
N GLY A 409 -12.48 11.25 8.77
CA GLY A 409 -11.71 11.01 9.99
C GLY A 409 -11.12 12.29 10.58
N ALA A 410 -10.52 13.15 9.77
CA ALA A 410 -10.01 14.45 10.21
C ALA A 410 -11.12 15.35 10.79
N VAL A 411 -12.31 15.38 10.17
CA VAL A 411 -13.48 16.11 10.68
C VAL A 411 -13.96 15.56 12.02
N CYS A 412 -13.95 14.24 12.22
CA CYS A 412 -14.27 13.62 13.51
C CYS A 412 -13.31 14.10 14.62
N ALA A 413 -12.02 14.25 14.30
CA ALA A 413 -11.01 14.81 15.20
C ALA A 413 -11.16 16.32 15.46
N GLY A 414 -12.04 17.00 14.72
CA GLY A 414 -12.32 18.43 14.85
C GLY A 414 -11.60 19.32 13.84
N GLU A 415 -10.92 18.74 12.84
CA GLU A 415 -10.34 19.51 11.75
C GLU A 415 -11.43 19.94 10.76
N THR A 416 -11.54 21.25 10.54
CA THR A 416 -12.56 21.83 9.64
C THR A 416 -11.97 22.84 8.67
N ALA A 417 -10.67 23.11 8.73
CA ALA A 417 -10.02 24.04 7.82
C ALA A 417 -9.89 23.40 6.41
N PRO A 418 -10.44 24.02 5.36
CA PRO A 418 -10.41 23.46 4.01
C PRO A 418 -8.98 23.12 3.54
N ALA A 419 -8.02 24.01 3.79
CA ALA A 419 -6.63 23.80 3.39
C ALA A 419 -5.99 22.55 4.03
N ARG A 420 -6.38 22.18 5.26
CA ARG A 420 -5.85 20.99 5.94
C ARG A 420 -6.52 19.72 5.45
N LEU A 421 -7.82 19.77 5.15
CA LEU A 421 -8.52 18.65 4.53
C LEU A 421 -8.03 18.43 3.10
N ASP A 422 -7.78 19.49 2.34
CA ASP A 422 -7.33 19.43 0.94
C ASP A 422 -5.91 18.86 0.79
N ALA A 423 -5.08 18.98 1.83
CA ALA A 423 -3.77 18.33 1.87
C ALA A 423 -3.85 16.79 1.79
N LEU A 424 -4.99 16.18 2.15
CA LEU A 424 -5.21 14.74 2.01
C LEU A 424 -5.51 14.32 0.55
N ASN A 425 -6.03 15.24 -0.26
CA ASN A 425 -6.68 14.89 -1.53
C ASN A 425 -5.71 14.23 -2.51
N GLU A 426 -4.57 14.87 -2.81
CA GLU A 426 -3.66 14.37 -3.86
C GLU A 426 -2.99 13.06 -3.44
N ALA A 427 -2.58 12.90 -2.18
CA ALA A 427 -2.03 11.64 -1.69
C ALA A 427 -3.00 10.47 -1.90
N PHE A 428 -4.23 10.63 -1.40
CA PHE A 428 -5.23 9.56 -1.44
C PHE A 428 -5.94 9.42 -2.79
N ARG A 429 -5.90 10.45 -3.66
CA ARG A 429 -6.31 10.35 -5.06
C ARG A 429 -5.46 9.33 -5.80
N TRP A 430 -4.13 9.48 -5.75
CA TRP A 430 -3.22 8.59 -6.47
C TRP A 430 -3.26 7.16 -5.93
N VAL A 431 -3.33 7.01 -4.60
CA VAL A 431 -3.54 5.71 -3.94
C VAL A 431 -4.87 5.07 -4.39
N GLY A 432 -5.96 5.85 -4.43
CA GLY A 432 -7.28 5.36 -4.84
C GLY A 432 -7.34 4.90 -6.29
N ILE A 433 -6.72 5.64 -7.22
CA ILE A 433 -6.65 5.22 -8.64
C ILE A 433 -5.82 3.93 -8.76
N ALA A 434 -4.65 3.87 -8.10
CA ALA A 434 -3.82 2.66 -8.12
C ALA A 434 -4.57 1.44 -7.56
N PHE A 435 -5.34 1.63 -6.50
CA PHE A 435 -6.18 0.58 -5.92
C PHE A 435 -7.23 0.07 -6.92
N GLN A 436 -7.91 0.96 -7.64
CA GLN A 436 -8.89 0.56 -8.64
C GLN A 436 -8.25 -0.18 -9.81
N ILE A 437 -7.12 0.30 -10.34
CA ILE A 437 -6.41 -0.39 -11.43
C ILE A 437 -6.03 -1.82 -11.03
N GLN A 438 -5.57 -2.03 -9.79
CA GLN A 438 -5.30 -3.37 -9.31
C GLN A 438 -6.54 -4.23 -9.15
N ASP A 439 -7.65 -3.66 -8.65
CA ASP A 439 -8.91 -4.40 -8.56
C ASP A 439 -9.45 -4.77 -9.96
N ASP A 440 -9.21 -3.94 -10.99
CA ASP A 440 -9.51 -4.24 -12.39
C ASP A 440 -8.58 -5.35 -12.95
N VAL A 441 -7.28 -5.33 -12.62
CA VAL A 441 -6.35 -6.39 -13.02
C VAL A 441 -6.72 -7.73 -12.35
N LEU A 442 -7.01 -7.71 -11.05
CA LEU A 442 -7.47 -8.87 -10.29
C LEU A 442 -8.74 -9.49 -10.86
N ASN A 443 -9.64 -8.68 -11.45
CA ASN A 443 -10.83 -9.20 -12.12
C ASN A 443 -10.49 -10.09 -13.34
N LEU A 444 -9.34 -9.86 -13.98
CA LEU A 444 -8.93 -10.55 -15.19
C LEU A 444 -7.98 -11.73 -14.94
N VAL A 445 -7.08 -11.61 -13.96
CA VAL A 445 -6.00 -12.58 -13.74
C VAL A 445 -5.98 -13.23 -12.35
N GLY A 446 -6.86 -12.79 -11.44
CA GLY A 446 -6.91 -13.33 -10.07
C GLY A 446 -7.47 -14.74 -10.02
N GLU A 447 -7.05 -15.53 -9.03
CA GLU A 447 -7.64 -16.85 -8.76
C GLU A 447 -9.12 -16.70 -8.37
N GLU A 448 -9.98 -17.52 -8.99
CA GLU A 448 -11.46 -17.46 -8.88
C GLU A 448 -11.94 -17.51 -7.42
N GLU A 449 -11.21 -18.23 -6.57
CA GLU A 449 -11.49 -18.43 -5.14
C GLU A 449 -11.29 -17.15 -4.29
N LEU A 450 -10.49 -16.18 -4.73
CA LEU A 450 -10.13 -14.98 -3.97
C LEU A 450 -10.98 -13.74 -4.32
N TYR A 451 -11.57 -13.69 -5.52
CA TYR A 451 -12.18 -12.45 -6.04
C TYR A 451 -13.71 -12.41 -5.89
N GLY A 452 -14.40 -13.56 -5.90
CA GLY A 452 -15.83 -13.67 -5.62
C GLY A 452 -16.76 -12.87 -6.56
N LYS A 453 -16.26 -12.33 -7.68
CA LYS A 453 -17.10 -11.91 -8.82
C LYS A 453 -17.01 -12.96 -9.92
N GLU A 454 -17.89 -12.84 -10.92
CA GLU A 454 -17.76 -13.54 -12.20
C GLU A 454 -16.38 -13.24 -12.83
N PRO A 455 -15.60 -14.28 -13.21
CA PRO A 455 -14.34 -14.11 -13.92
C PRO A 455 -14.52 -13.30 -15.19
N LEU A 456 -13.61 -12.35 -15.46
CA LEU A 456 -13.67 -11.47 -16.63
C LEU A 456 -14.92 -10.56 -16.69
N GLY A 457 -15.61 -10.39 -15.56
CA GLY A 457 -16.82 -9.58 -15.46
C GLY A 457 -16.67 -8.18 -16.05
N ASP A 458 -15.53 -7.50 -15.85
CA ASP A 458 -15.30 -6.15 -16.40
C ASP A 458 -15.26 -6.17 -17.94
N LEU A 459 -14.86 -7.28 -18.57
CA LEU A 459 -14.88 -7.43 -20.04
C LEU A 459 -16.30 -7.73 -20.54
N LEU A 460 -17.07 -8.55 -19.83
CA LEU A 460 -18.48 -8.82 -20.12
C LEU A 460 -19.34 -7.56 -19.96
N GLU A 461 -19.03 -6.75 -18.95
CA GLU A 461 -19.63 -5.44 -18.69
C GLU A 461 -19.18 -4.38 -19.72
N GLY A 462 -18.10 -4.67 -20.46
CA GLY A 462 -17.53 -3.76 -21.44
C GLY A 462 -16.88 -2.54 -20.79
N LYS A 463 -16.33 -2.64 -19.59
CA LYS A 463 -15.73 -1.50 -18.89
C LYS A 463 -14.50 -0.97 -19.60
N ARG A 464 -14.34 0.36 -19.59
CA ARG A 464 -13.21 1.06 -20.23
C ARG A 464 -12.04 1.18 -19.24
N THR A 465 -11.53 0.05 -18.79
CA THR A 465 -10.37 -0.05 -17.89
C THR A 465 -9.09 0.45 -18.56
N VAL A 466 -8.04 0.70 -17.76
CA VAL A 466 -6.71 1.11 -18.28
C VAL A 466 -6.17 0.09 -19.28
N MET A 467 -6.35 -1.21 -19.03
CA MET A 467 -5.91 -2.27 -19.93
C MET A 467 -6.61 -2.16 -21.29
N LEU A 468 -7.93 -1.91 -21.31
CA LEU A 468 -8.68 -1.77 -22.55
C LEU A 468 -8.30 -0.49 -23.32
N ILE A 469 -8.11 0.62 -22.60
CA ILE A 469 -7.66 1.89 -23.19
C ILE A 469 -6.27 1.71 -23.83
N HIS A 470 -5.35 1.04 -23.13
CA HIS A 470 -4.03 0.72 -23.66
C HIS A 470 -4.13 -0.19 -24.89
N LEU A 471 -4.92 -1.26 -24.81
CA LEU A 471 -5.13 -2.19 -25.92
C LEU A 471 -5.64 -1.47 -27.17
N MET A 472 -6.64 -0.62 -27.03
CA MET A 472 -7.23 0.15 -28.12
C MET A 472 -6.26 1.16 -28.75
N ARG A 473 -5.22 1.57 -28.03
CA ARG A 473 -4.17 2.46 -28.52
C ARG A 473 -3.05 1.70 -29.26
N THR A 474 -2.76 0.47 -28.85
CA THR A 474 -1.58 -0.30 -29.34
C THR A 474 -1.92 -1.43 -30.31
N ALA A 475 -3.16 -1.90 -30.33
CA ALA A 475 -3.61 -2.96 -31.23
C ALA A 475 -3.67 -2.50 -32.69
N PRO A 476 -3.40 -3.39 -33.67
CA PRO A 476 -3.54 -3.09 -35.09
C PRO A 476 -5.01 -2.84 -35.46
N GLU A 477 -5.26 -2.15 -36.58
CA GLU A 477 -6.61 -1.72 -36.99
C GLU A 477 -7.65 -2.85 -36.96
N ARG A 478 -7.26 -4.03 -37.44
CA ARG A 478 -8.10 -5.23 -37.45
C ARG A 478 -8.63 -5.58 -36.06
N ASP A 479 -7.75 -5.63 -35.07
CA ASP A 479 -8.11 -5.99 -33.70
C ASP A 479 -8.95 -4.87 -33.07
N ARG A 480 -8.66 -3.59 -33.37
CA ARG A 480 -9.47 -2.46 -32.89
C ARG A 480 -10.89 -2.45 -33.45
N LEU A 481 -11.08 -2.76 -34.73
CA LEU A 481 -12.41 -2.81 -35.34
C LEU A 481 -13.27 -3.90 -34.68
N TRP A 482 -12.70 -5.10 -34.54
CA TRP A 482 -13.35 -6.20 -33.82
C TRP A 482 -13.69 -5.83 -32.37
N LEU A 483 -12.77 -5.21 -31.63
CA LEU A 483 -13.03 -4.75 -30.26
C LEU A 483 -14.17 -3.73 -30.21
N ARG A 484 -14.25 -2.77 -31.15
CA ARG A 484 -15.35 -1.79 -31.19
C ARG A 484 -16.70 -2.45 -31.44
N GLU A 485 -16.76 -3.46 -32.29
CA GLU A 485 -17.97 -4.23 -32.56
C GLU A 485 -18.45 -4.96 -31.31
N LEU A 486 -17.56 -5.67 -30.60
CA LEU A 486 -17.89 -6.35 -29.34
C LEU A 486 -18.31 -5.38 -28.23
N LEU A 487 -17.63 -4.24 -28.11
CA LEU A 487 -17.92 -3.21 -27.12
C LEU A 487 -19.22 -2.45 -27.40
N ALA A 488 -19.81 -2.59 -28.59
CA ALA A 488 -21.12 -2.04 -28.95
C ALA A 488 -22.28 -2.93 -28.49
N LEU A 489 -22.03 -4.21 -28.21
CA LEU A 489 -23.04 -5.14 -27.72
C LEU A 489 -23.48 -4.77 -26.30
N GLN A 490 -24.67 -5.22 -25.90
CA GLN A 490 -25.05 -5.25 -24.49
C GLN A 490 -24.35 -6.44 -23.79
N ARG A 491 -24.45 -6.54 -22.46
CA ARG A 491 -23.78 -7.61 -21.69
C ARG A 491 -24.17 -9.00 -22.19
N ASP A 492 -25.46 -9.24 -22.38
CA ASP A 492 -26.03 -10.51 -22.87
C ASP A 492 -25.55 -10.92 -24.27
N GLY A 493 -25.09 -9.96 -25.06
CA GLY A 493 -24.49 -10.19 -26.37
C GLY A 493 -23.02 -10.57 -26.35
N ARG A 494 -22.32 -10.45 -25.21
CA ARG A 494 -20.90 -10.83 -25.07
C ARG A 494 -20.80 -12.19 -24.38
N SER A 495 -20.15 -13.14 -25.05
CA SER A 495 -19.91 -14.47 -24.51
C SER A 495 -18.64 -14.52 -23.65
N GLN A 496 -18.50 -15.58 -22.86
CA GLN A 496 -17.25 -15.86 -22.14
C GLN A 496 -16.08 -16.03 -23.12
N ASP A 497 -16.30 -16.68 -24.26
CA ASP A 497 -15.29 -16.83 -25.32
C ASP A 497 -14.82 -15.48 -25.86
N ASP A 498 -15.71 -14.49 -25.97
CA ASP A 498 -15.34 -13.13 -26.35
C ASP A 498 -14.44 -12.49 -25.30
N ALA A 499 -14.80 -12.62 -24.02
CA ALA A 499 -14.02 -12.09 -22.90
C ALA A 499 -12.62 -12.73 -22.83
N GLU A 500 -12.52 -14.05 -22.98
CA GLU A 500 -11.25 -14.78 -23.01
C GLU A 500 -10.38 -14.35 -24.21
N ARG A 501 -10.99 -14.15 -25.39
CA ARG A 501 -10.28 -13.67 -26.57
C ARG A 501 -9.78 -12.23 -26.38
N ILE A 502 -10.54 -11.37 -25.72
CA ILE A 502 -10.10 -10.01 -25.36
C ILE A 502 -8.90 -10.11 -24.41
N LEU A 503 -8.99 -10.91 -23.35
CA LEU A 503 -7.90 -11.12 -22.39
C LEU A 503 -6.62 -11.64 -23.08
N HIS A 504 -6.74 -12.64 -23.96
CA HIS A 504 -5.62 -13.15 -24.73
C HIS A 504 -4.96 -12.04 -25.59
N THR A 505 -5.78 -11.17 -26.18
CA THR A 505 -5.29 -10.01 -26.94
C THR A 505 -4.61 -8.99 -26.03
N MET A 506 -5.13 -8.76 -24.82
CA MET A 506 -4.50 -7.92 -23.79
C MET A 506 -3.10 -8.43 -23.44
N HIS A 507 -2.93 -9.75 -23.22
CA HIS A 507 -1.62 -10.37 -22.96
C HIS A 507 -0.66 -10.20 -24.14
N ARG A 508 -1.11 -10.48 -25.37
CA ARG A 508 -0.25 -10.33 -26.57
C ARG A 508 0.29 -8.90 -26.73
N HIS A 509 -0.49 -7.91 -26.31
CA HIS A 509 -0.16 -6.49 -26.40
C HIS A 509 0.42 -5.91 -25.10
N GLY A 510 0.70 -6.72 -24.08
CA GLY A 510 1.31 -6.27 -22.82
C GLY A 510 0.42 -5.32 -22.00
N SER A 511 -0.90 -5.40 -22.15
CA SER A 511 -1.83 -4.45 -21.53
C SER A 511 -2.03 -4.68 -20.03
N ILE A 512 -1.80 -5.91 -19.56
CA ILE A 512 -1.86 -6.26 -18.13
C ILE A 512 -0.64 -5.68 -17.42
N GLU A 513 0.55 -5.94 -17.96
CA GLU A 513 1.83 -5.43 -17.44
C GLU A 513 1.85 -3.90 -17.44
N TYR A 514 1.34 -3.29 -18.52
CA TYR A 514 1.17 -1.83 -18.58
C TYR A 514 0.31 -1.28 -17.44
N ALA A 515 -0.82 -1.91 -17.14
CA ALA A 515 -1.69 -1.46 -16.04
C ALA A 515 -1.02 -1.63 -14.67
N LEU A 516 -0.27 -2.71 -14.46
CA LEU A 516 0.51 -2.92 -13.23
C LEU A 516 1.59 -1.83 -13.05
N ASP A 517 2.33 -1.50 -14.12
CA ASP A 517 3.35 -0.43 -14.10
C ASP A 517 2.73 0.95 -13.82
N VAL A 518 1.55 1.21 -14.40
CA VAL A 518 0.78 2.43 -14.12
C VAL A 518 0.37 2.47 -12.65
N ALA A 519 -0.23 1.40 -12.11
CA ALA A 519 -0.67 1.34 -10.71
C ALA A 519 0.49 1.59 -9.73
N ASP A 520 1.63 0.94 -9.96
CA ASP A 520 2.85 1.10 -9.16
C ASP A 520 3.41 2.54 -9.23
N THR A 521 3.41 3.15 -10.43
CA THR A 521 3.81 4.55 -10.62
C THR A 521 2.90 5.53 -9.88
N LEU A 522 1.58 5.35 -9.98
CA LEU A 522 0.61 6.20 -9.31
C LEU A 522 0.70 6.04 -7.79
N ALA A 523 0.85 4.83 -7.28
CA ALA A 523 0.95 4.63 -5.85
C ALA A 523 2.25 5.21 -5.26
N ARG A 524 3.40 5.09 -5.93
CA ARG A 524 4.63 5.80 -5.54
C ARG A 524 4.41 7.31 -5.47
N ARG A 525 3.69 7.88 -6.43
CA ARG A 525 3.31 9.29 -6.42
C ARG A 525 2.41 9.62 -5.22
N GLY A 526 1.45 8.76 -4.91
CA GLY A 526 0.59 8.86 -3.73
C GLY A 526 1.40 8.89 -2.43
N THR A 527 2.32 7.94 -2.23
CA THR A 527 3.21 7.90 -1.06
C THR A 527 4.10 9.14 -0.97
N ALA A 528 4.66 9.62 -2.08
CA ALA A 528 5.47 10.84 -2.08
C ALA A 528 4.64 12.08 -1.70
N ARG A 529 3.40 12.18 -2.20
CA ARG A 529 2.46 13.25 -1.81
C ARG A 529 2.04 13.12 -0.36
N PHE A 530 1.83 11.91 0.16
CA PHE A 530 1.51 11.67 1.57
C PHE A 530 2.58 12.26 2.50
N GLU A 531 3.87 11.94 2.27
CA GLU A 531 4.95 12.44 3.12
C GLU A 531 5.13 13.96 3.00
N ALA A 532 4.94 14.52 1.79
CA ALA A 532 5.11 15.95 1.56
C ALA A 532 3.93 16.79 2.10
N ASP A 533 2.70 16.42 1.73
CA ASP A 533 1.51 17.22 2.01
C ASP A 533 1.06 17.08 3.47
N LEU A 534 1.33 15.93 4.11
CA LEU A 534 0.97 15.68 5.51
C LEU A 534 2.15 15.83 6.47
N ALA A 535 3.21 16.53 6.05
CA ALA A 535 4.36 16.84 6.91
C ALA A 535 3.99 17.66 8.15
N PHE A 536 2.88 18.40 8.11
CA PHE A 536 2.37 19.19 9.24
C PHE A 536 1.74 18.34 10.35
N LEU A 537 1.33 17.09 10.06
CA LEU A 537 0.79 16.18 11.07
C LEU A 537 1.93 15.59 11.90
N PRO A 538 1.81 15.58 13.25
CA PRO A 538 2.79 14.90 14.09
C PRO A 538 2.83 13.40 13.78
N GLU A 539 3.98 12.77 13.96
CA GLU A 539 4.06 11.30 13.89
C GLU A 539 3.32 10.68 15.08
N ASN A 540 2.37 9.79 14.79
CA ASN A 540 1.57 9.04 15.75
C ASN A 540 1.06 7.74 15.10
N GLU A 541 0.37 6.89 15.86
CA GLU A 541 -0.19 5.62 15.34
C GLU A 541 -1.08 5.81 14.13
N GLY A 542 -2.02 6.76 14.18
CA GLY A 542 -2.95 7.02 13.08
C GLY A 542 -2.22 7.35 11.78
N LYS A 543 -1.22 8.24 11.84
CA LYS A 543 -0.39 8.60 10.69
C LYS A 543 0.45 7.40 10.21
N GLY A 544 0.97 6.59 11.14
CA GLY A 544 1.65 5.33 10.84
C GLY A 544 0.78 4.36 10.05
N VAL A 545 -0.45 4.11 10.50
CA VAL A 545 -1.42 3.24 9.80
C VAL A 545 -1.78 3.79 8.42
N LEU A 546 -2.03 5.10 8.28
CA LEU A 546 -2.31 5.70 6.97
C LEU A 546 -1.13 5.53 6.00
N ARG A 547 0.10 5.71 6.46
CA ARG A 547 1.32 5.47 5.69
C ARG A 547 1.43 4.00 5.26
N GLN A 548 1.10 3.06 6.15
CA GLN A 548 1.08 1.65 5.80
C GLN A 548 0.05 1.33 4.74
N ILE A 549 -1.16 1.91 4.80
CA ILE A 549 -2.20 1.71 3.79
C ILE A 549 -1.76 2.25 2.43
N ALA A 550 -1.19 3.46 2.40
CA ALA A 550 -0.69 4.07 1.16
C ALA A 550 0.33 3.15 0.45
N ASN A 551 1.16 2.42 1.22
CA ASN A 551 2.10 1.45 0.68
C ASN A 551 1.47 0.07 0.40
N TYR A 552 0.51 -0.38 1.21
CA TYR A 552 -0.16 -1.69 1.09
C TYR A 552 -0.86 -1.84 -0.26
N VAL A 553 -1.46 -0.75 -0.76
CA VAL A 553 -2.12 -0.75 -2.06
C VAL A 553 -1.20 -1.23 -3.17
N VAL A 554 0.14 -1.07 -3.09
CA VAL A 554 1.07 -1.54 -4.13
C VAL A 554 1.43 -3.01 -4.01
N THR A 555 1.42 -3.53 -2.79
CA THR A 555 2.06 -4.81 -2.47
C THR A 555 1.07 -5.96 -2.32
N ARG A 556 -0.19 -5.74 -2.70
CA ARG A 556 -1.24 -6.72 -2.55
C ARG A 556 -0.96 -7.92 -3.47
N PRO A 557 -1.09 -9.17 -2.98
CA PRO A 557 -0.98 -10.35 -3.84
C PRO A 557 -2.01 -10.25 -4.97
N LEU A 558 -1.52 -10.42 -6.21
CA LEU A 558 -2.35 -10.62 -7.40
C LEU A 558 -2.91 -12.04 -7.41
#